data_AF-A0A2D9XN15-F1
#
_entry.id   AF-A0A2D9XN15-F1
#
_cell.length_a   1.000
_cell.length_b   1.000
_cell.length_c   1.000
_cell.angle_alpha   90.00
_cell.angle_beta   90.00
_cell.angle_gamma   90.00
#
_symmetry.space_group_name_H-M   'P 1'
#
loop_
_entity.id
_entity.type
_entity.pdbx_description
1 polymer ?
#
loop_
_entity_poly.entity_id
_entity_poly.type
_entity_poly.pdbx_seq_one_letter_code
_entity_poly.pdbx_strand_id
1 'polypeptide(L)'
;MNAKTPNILISYGLEGSQDFPELDKVIIQSALKTLTNAAARRNVNLLMRDHPGVTPMMEILTESFSDKFIVLEEGAPISSIINDFSPESAVFIGGADDVAHDHAILSQSESTVLLPLFGTGGAAEKLAGEDDGYKNCPEAVKLAAVEDIFGNKAIYELAKSLDSTSQVQPGGPAPI
;
A
#
# COMPACT_ATOMS: atom_id res chain seq x y z
N MET A 1 -37.05 14.61 -21.01
CA MET A 1 -35.87 13.72 -20.91
C MET A 1 -34.68 14.39 -21.59
N ASN A 2 -33.47 14.04 -21.14
CA ASN A 2 -32.14 14.51 -21.56
C ASN A 2 -31.60 15.74 -20.83
N ALA A 3 -31.29 15.55 -19.55
CA ALA A 3 -30.18 16.24 -18.92
C ALA A 3 -28.89 15.73 -19.58
N LYS A 4 -28.11 16.66 -20.15
CA LYS A 4 -26.79 16.43 -20.74
C LYS A 4 -25.89 15.81 -19.66
N THR A 5 -25.55 14.54 -19.80
CA THR A 5 -24.43 13.94 -19.06
C THR A 5 -23.16 14.67 -19.51
N PRO A 6 -22.40 15.33 -18.62
CA PRO A 6 -21.13 15.91 -19.01
C PRO A 6 -20.16 14.77 -19.29
N ASN A 7 -19.76 14.62 -20.56
CA ASN A 7 -18.63 13.77 -20.91
C ASN A 7 -17.36 14.49 -20.43
N ILE A 8 -16.76 14.01 -19.35
CA ILE A 8 -15.43 14.46 -18.94
C ILE A 8 -14.43 13.78 -19.87
N LEU A 9 -13.91 14.55 -20.82
CA LEU A 9 -12.80 14.15 -21.68
C LEU A 9 -11.51 14.54 -20.95
N ILE A 10 -10.79 13.57 -20.38
CA ILE A 10 -9.44 13.79 -19.84
C ILE A 10 -8.46 13.56 -21.00
N SER A 11 -7.86 14.64 -21.50
CA SER A 11 -6.82 14.59 -22.53
C SER A 11 -5.47 14.30 -21.88
N TYR A 12 -4.80 13.24 -22.29
CA TYR A 12 -3.45 12.89 -21.83
C TYR A 12 -2.41 13.71 -22.59
N GLY A 13 -1.68 14.57 -21.88
CA GLY A 13 -0.47 15.20 -22.40
C GLY A 13 0.70 14.23 -22.32
N LEU A 14 0.85 13.35 -23.31
CA LEU A 14 2.13 12.74 -23.61
C LEU A 14 2.91 13.74 -24.47
N GLU A 15 3.81 14.49 -23.86
CA GLU A 15 5.10 14.92 -24.45
C GLU A 15 5.90 15.76 -23.44
N GLY A 16 6.98 15.16 -22.93
CA GLY A 16 8.18 15.85 -22.43
C GLY A 16 8.05 16.84 -21.27
N SER A 17 8.04 16.37 -20.02
CA SER A 17 8.60 17.15 -18.90
C SER A 17 8.98 16.23 -17.73
N GLN A 18 10.10 16.55 -17.06
CA GLN A 18 10.73 15.81 -15.96
C GLN A 18 10.07 16.04 -14.59
N ASP A 19 8.84 16.57 -14.54
CA ASP A 19 8.16 16.88 -13.29
C ASP A 19 6.71 16.38 -13.35
N PHE A 20 6.44 15.19 -12.83
CA PHE A 20 5.08 14.72 -12.57
C PHE A 20 4.89 14.47 -11.07
N PRO A 21 4.34 15.43 -10.29
CA PRO A 21 4.05 15.20 -8.89
C PRO A 21 2.55 15.22 -8.53
N GLU A 22 1.62 15.65 -9.39
CA GLU A 22 0.23 15.88 -8.97
C GLU A 22 -0.76 14.81 -9.46
N LEU A 23 -0.62 14.35 -10.71
CA LEU A 23 -1.47 13.29 -11.27
C LEU A 23 -1.15 11.94 -10.61
N ASP A 24 0.13 11.66 -10.35
CA ASP A 24 0.58 10.42 -9.71
C ASP A 24 0.15 10.35 -8.25
N LYS A 25 0.11 11.49 -7.54
CA LYS A 25 -0.45 11.56 -6.18
C LYS A 25 -1.91 11.14 -6.17
N VAL A 26 -2.76 11.70 -7.04
CA VAL A 26 -4.20 11.37 -7.03
C VAL A 26 -4.45 9.89 -7.34
N ILE A 27 -3.69 9.30 -8.26
CA ILE A 27 -3.85 7.90 -8.63
C ILE A 27 -3.39 6.98 -7.49
N ILE A 28 -2.22 7.24 -6.90
CA ILE A 28 -1.70 6.51 -5.74
C ILE A 28 -2.69 6.63 -4.59
N GLN A 29 -3.20 7.82 -4.31
CA GLN A 29 -4.19 8.06 -3.27
C GLN A 29 -5.47 7.22 -3.45
N SER A 30 -5.99 7.11 -4.68
CA SER A 30 -7.16 6.26 -4.97
C SER A 30 -6.85 4.78 -4.75
N ALA A 31 -5.65 4.34 -5.13
CA ALA A 31 -5.20 2.97 -4.92
C ALA A 31 -5.03 2.66 -3.42
N LEU A 32 -4.37 3.54 -2.66
CA LEU A 32 -4.17 3.42 -1.22
C LEU A 32 -5.49 3.41 -0.45
N LYS A 33 -6.46 4.26 -0.84
CA LYS A 33 -7.82 4.21 -0.29
C LYS A 33 -8.50 2.87 -0.55
N THR A 34 -8.32 2.30 -1.75
CA THR A 34 -8.87 0.98 -2.09
C THR A 34 -8.28 -0.11 -1.21
N LEU A 35 -6.95 -0.10 -1.05
CA LEU A 35 -6.24 -1.06 -0.19
C LEU A 35 -6.65 -0.92 1.28
N THR A 36 -6.72 0.30 1.81
CA THR A 36 -7.11 0.55 3.21
C THR A 36 -8.52 0.02 3.49
N ASN A 37 -9.47 0.23 2.57
CA ASN A 37 -10.81 -0.32 2.69
C ASN A 37 -10.83 -1.85 2.59
N ALA A 38 -10.00 -2.46 1.75
CA ALA A 38 -9.90 -3.92 1.65
C ALA A 38 -9.31 -4.51 2.95
N ALA A 39 -8.24 -3.91 3.47
CA ALA A 39 -7.62 -4.31 4.73
C ALA A 39 -8.61 -4.22 5.90
N ALA A 40 -9.34 -3.10 6.02
CA ALA A 40 -10.37 -2.92 7.03
C ALA A 40 -11.49 -3.98 6.93
N ARG A 41 -12.02 -4.26 5.73
CA ARG A 41 -13.03 -5.31 5.54
C ARG A 41 -12.53 -6.71 5.94
N ARG A 42 -11.24 -6.95 5.81
CA ARG A 42 -10.59 -8.25 6.03
C ARG A 42 -9.90 -8.37 7.38
N ASN A 43 -9.98 -7.33 8.22
CA ASN A 43 -9.35 -7.27 9.53
C ASN A 43 -7.82 -7.46 9.46
N VAL A 44 -7.19 -6.93 8.40
CA VAL A 44 -5.75 -7.00 8.16
C VAL A 44 -5.08 -5.77 8.76
N ASN A 45 -4.05 -5.97 9.57
CA ASN A 45 -3.25 -4.88 10.12
C ASN A 45 -2.30 -4.33 9.05
N LEU A 46 -2.65 -3.15 8.51
CA LEU A 46 -1.91 -2.50 7.43
C LEU A 46 -1.00 -1.39 7.98
N LEU A 47 0.29 -1.52 7.72
CA LEU A 47 1.28 -0.49 7.96
C LEU A 47 1.59 0.24 6.65
N MET A 48 1.73 1.55 6.71
CA MET A 48 2.27 2.34 5.61
C MET A 48 3.42 3.19 6.11
N ARG A 49 4.57 3.08 5.45
CA ARG A 49 5.71 3.97 5.70
C ARG A 49 5.58 5.18 4.78
N ASP A 50 5.54 6.34 5.40
CA ASP A 50 5.00 7.56 4.81
C ASP A 50 5.91 8.21 3.75
N HIS A 51 5.26 8.94 2.83
CA HIS A 51 5.85 9.94 1.95
C HIS A 51 5.08 11.26 2.13
N PRO A 52 5.74 12.42 2.37
CA PRO A 52 5.09 13.70 2.73
C PRO A 52 3.98 14.18 1.77
N GLY A 53 4.00 13.70 0.53
CA GLY A 53 2.99 14.00 -0.49
C GLY A 53 1.65 13.24 -0.36
N VAL A 54 1.56 12.23 0.52
CA VAL A 54 0.37 11.38 0.70
C VAL A 54 -0.10 11.29 2.16
N THR A 55 0.72 11.65 3.14
CA THR A 55 0.42 11.66 4.59
C THR A 55 -0.93 12.27 4.96
N PRO A 56 -1.28 13.51 4.54
CA PRO A 56 -2.46 14.19 5.06
C PRO A 56 -3.77 13.49 4.70
N MET A 57 -3.78 12.73 3.60
CA MET A 57 -4.96 11.95 3.24
C MET A 57 -4.97 10.56 3.87
N MET A 58 -3.80 10.01 4.17
CA MET A 58 -3.74 8.77 4.92
C MET A 58 -4.15 8.95 6.37
N GLU A 59 -3.87 10.11 6.97
CA GLU A 59 -4.42 10.50 8.28
C GLU A 59 -5.96 10.43 8.31
N ILE A 60 -6.63 10.98 7.30
CA ILE A 60 -8.10 10.90 7.17
C ILE A 60 -8.59 9.44 7.13
N LEU A 61 -7.81 8.54 6.50
CA LEU A 61 -8.14 7.13 6.43
C LEU A 61 -7.81 6.39 7.75
N THR A 62 -6.77 6.79 8.48
CA THR A 62 -6.48 6.27 9.84
C THR A 62 -7.58 6.63 10.84
N GLU A 63 -8.21 7.79 10.74
CA GLU A 63 -9.32 8.18 11.63
C GLU A 63 -10.50 7.20 11.53
N SER A 64 -10.72 6.61 10.36
CA SER A 64 -11.80 5.67 10.13
C SER A 64 -11.49 4.24 10.60
N PHE A 65 -10.21 3.88 10.74
CA PHE A 65 -9.73 2.50 10.99
C PHE A 65 -8.46 2.48 11.87
N SER A 66 -8.48 3.20 12.99
CA SER A 66 -7.27 3.49 13.79
C SER A 66 -6.64 2.27 14.47
N ASP A 67 -7.39 1.18 14.63
CA ASP A 67 -6.91 -0.09 15.18
C ASP A 67 -6.36 -1.05 14.11
N LYS A 68 -6.58 -0.74 12.82
CA LYS A 68 -6.22 -1.59 11.67
C LYS A 68 -5.24 -0.94 10.71
N PHE A 69 -5.04 0.36 10.81
CA PHE A 69 -4.20 1.11 9.89
C PHE A 69 -3.30 2.08 10.64
N ILE A 70 -1.98 1.94 10.44
CA ILE A 70 -0.98 2.86 10.96
C ILE A 70 -0.21 3.47 9.79
N VAL A 71 -0.12 4.80 9.79
CA VAL A 71 0.85 5.54 8.99
C VAL A 71 2.02 5.87 9.91
N LEU A 72 3.19 5.39 9.54
CA LEU A 72 4.41 5.66 10.29
C LEU A 72 5.14 6.82 9.61
N GLU A 73 5.19 7.95 10.31
CA GLU A 73 5.82 9.19 9.86
C GLU A 73 7.31 9.01 9.58
N GLU A 74 7.84 9.86 8.70
CA GLU A 74 9.27 9.92 8.39
C GLU A 74 10.11 10.09 9.67
N GLY A 75 11.15 9.26 9.82
CA GLY A 75 12.03 9.26 10.99
C GLY A 75 11.47 8.63 12.28
N ALA A 76 10.18 8.27 12.34
CA ALA A 76 9.66 7.52 13.48
C ALA A 76 10.21 6.08 13.48
N PRO A 77 10.64 5.50 14.60
CA PRO A 77 11.19 4.14 14.61
C PRO A 77 10.07 3.10 14.57
N ILE A 78 10.15 2.11 13.68
CA ILE A 78 9.14 1.04 13.60
C ILE A 78 8.97 0.22 14.89
N SER A 79 10.02 0.16 15.71
CA SER A 79 9.98 -0.48 17.03
C SER A 79 8.94 0.14 17.96
N SER A 80 8.50 1.37 17.70
CA SER A 80 7.46 2.04 18.48
C SER A 80 6.06 1.48 18.26
N ILE A 81 5.83 0.75 17.15
CA ILE A 81 4.50 0.23 16.79
C ILE A 81 4.47 -1.29 16.64
N ILE A 82 5.60 -1.93 16.32
CA ILE A 82 5.60 -3.35 15.93
C ILE A 82 5.18 -4.29 17.07
N ASN A 83 5.44 -3.89 18.33
CA ASN A 83 5.08 -4.67 19.51
C ASN A 83 3.57 -4.71 19.76
N ASP A 84 2.84 -3.68 19.34
CA ASP A 84 1.42 -3.50 19.67
C ASP A 84 0.50 -3.72 18.47
N PHE A 85 1.00 -3.53 17.24
CA PHE A 85 0.19 -3.56 16.02
C PHE A 85 0.36 -4.82 15.17
N SER A 86 1.51 -5.52 15.23
CA SER A 86 1.80 -6.72 14.42
C SER A 86 1.36 -6.60 12.94
N PRO A 87 2.13 -5.87 12.09
CA PRO A 87 1.77 -5.65 10.69
C PRO A 87 1.66 -6.95 9.89
N GLU A 88 0.53 -7.15 9.23
CA GLU A 88 0.29 -8.26 8.29
C GLU A 88 0.60 -7.85 6.84
N SER A 89 0.50 -6.56 6.54
CA SER A 89 0.91 -5.99 5.26
C SER A 89 1.59 -4.64 5.50
N ALA A 90 2.68 -4.38 4.79
CA ALA A 90 3.42 -3.12 4.85
C ALA A 90 3.61 -2.55 3.44
N VAL A 91 3.26 -1.28 3.25
CA VAL A 91 3.48 -0.54 2.01
C VAL A 91 4.55 0.51 2.24
N PHE A 92 5.58 0.54 1.39
CA PHE A 92 6.68 1.50 1.46
C PHE A 92 6.66 2.43 0.25
N ILE A 93 6.69 3.74 0.51
CA ILE A 93 6.57 4.79 -0.50
C ILE A 93 7.78 5.73 -0.35
N GLY A 94 8.61 5.85 -1.38
CA GLY A 94 9.79 6.72 -1.36
C GLY A 94 10.79 6.41 -0.23
N GLY A 95 11.06 7.42 0.59
CA GLY A 95 11.86 7.33 1.81
C GLY A 95 13.37 7.16 1.62
N ALA A 96 14.09 7.12 2.74
CA ALA A 96 15.55 7.03 2.80
C ALA A 96 15.97 5.76 3.56
N ASP A 97 17.04 5.83 4.34
CA ASP A 97 17.58 4.67 5.06
C ASP A 97 16.60 4.05 6.06
N ASP A 98 15.60 4.81 6.51
CA ASP A 98 14.54 4.37 7.41
C ASP A 98 13.61 3.32 6.76
N VAL A 99 13.23 3.50 5.49
CA VAL A 99 12.46 2.51 4.73
C VAL A 99 13.22 1.20 4.57
N ALA A 100 14.52 1.29 4.25
CA ALA A 100 15.37 0.10 4.11
C ALA A 100 15.53 -0.65 5.45
N HIS A 101 15.69 0.10 6.55
CA HIS A 101 15.77 -0.48 7.88
C HIS A 101 14.46 -1.16 8.30
N ASP A 102 13.33 -0.50 8.11
CA ASP A 102 12.01 -1.03 8.46
C ASP A 102 11.64 -2.26 7.63
N HIS A 103 11.94 -2.25 6.33
CA HIS A 103 11.79 -3.41 5.46
C HIS A 103 12.63 -4.58 5.96
N ALA A 104 13.90 -4.35 6.29
CA ALA A 104 14.78 -5.39 6.83
C ALA A 104 14.25 -5.99 8.14
N ILE A 105 13.68 -5.18 9.04
CA ILE A 105 13.03 -5.67 10.28
C ILE A 105 11.81 -6.52 9.94
N LEU A 106 10.88 -5.98 9.15
CA LEU A 106 9.63 -6.65 8.83
C LEU A 106 9.84 -7.90 7.98
N SER A 107 10.92 -7.95 7.19
CA SER A 107 11.29 -9.12 6.40
C SER A 107 11.66 -10.32 7.26
N GLN A 108 11.94 -10.15 8.55
CA GLN A 108 12.18 -11.28 9.46
C GLN A 108 10.89 -12.04 9.79
N SER A 109 9.72 -11.41 9.57
CA SER A 109 8.41 -12.06 9.71
C SER A 109 8.10 -12.95 8.51
N GLU A 110 7.66 -14.18 8.77
CA GLU A 110 7.23 -15.12 7.72
C GLU A 110 5.85 -14.78 7.14
N SER A 111 5.04 -13.99 7.85
CA SER A 111 3.64 -13.72 7.46
C SER A 111 3.40 -12.32 6.93
N THR A 112 4.35 -11.38 7.07
CA THR A 112 4.14 -9.99 6.66
C THR A 112 4.39 -9.83 5.16
N VAL A 113 3.40 -9.30 4.45
CA VAL A 113 3.52 -8.93 3.03
C VAL A 113 4.23 -7.60 2.91
N LEU A 114 5.32 -7.54 2.15
CA LEU A 114 6.11 -6.32 1.94
C LEU A 114 5.93 -5.79 0.52
N LEU A 115 5.36 -4.60 0.40
CA LEU A 115 5.12 -3.95 -0.88
C LEU A 115 5.89 -2.63 -0.99
N PRO A 116 7.15 -2.66 -1.45
CA PRO A 116 7.83 -1.45 -1.91
C PRO A 116 7.25 -0.98 -3.25
N LEU A 117 6.92 0.30 -3.36
CA LEU A 117 6.36 0.87 -4.59
C LEU A 117 7.45 1.37 -5.54
N PHE A 118 7.59 0.67 -6.68
CA PHE A 118 8.47 1.08 -7.76
C PHE A 118 8.02 2.43 -8.35
N GLY A 119 9.00 3.28 -8.71
CA GLY A 119 8.85 4.64 -9.24
C GLY A 119 8.30 5.68 -8.27
N THR A 120 8.33 5.38 -6.97
CA THR A 120 8.16 6.38 -5.91
C THR A 120 9.49 7.02 -5.47
N GLY A 121 10.61 6.66 -6.12
CA GLY A 121 11.94 7.12 -5.76
C GLY A 121 12.49 6.48 -4.47
N GLY A 122 13.66 6.96 -4.05
CA GLY A 122 14.20 6.67 -2.72
C GLY A 122 14.59 5.20 -2.48
N ALA A 123 14.44 4.77 -1.23
CA ALA A 123 14.76 3.39 -0.82
C ALA A 123 13.68 2.39 -1.25
N ALA A 124 12.40 2.78 -1.28
CA ALA A 124 11.33 1.91 -1.76
C ALA A 124 11.57 1.45 -3.21
N GLU A 125 11.97 2.35 -4.11
CA GLU A 125 12.27 1.98 -5.51
C GLU A 125 13.47 1.02 -5.63
N LYS A 126 14.49 1.20 -4.79
CA LYS A 126 15.65 0.28 -4.76
C LYS A 126 15.25 -1.11 -4.30
N LEU A 127 14.51 -1.19 -3.20
CA LEU A 127 14.00 -2.45 -2.65
C LEU A 127 13.11 -3.18 -3.65
N ALA A 128 12.29 -2.46 -4.42
CA ALA A 128 11.49 -3.03 -5.50
C ALA A 128 12.33 -3.73 -6.59
N GLY A 129 13.61 -3.37 -6.75
CA GLY A 129 14.54 -4.03 -7.68
C GLY A 129 15.32 -5.21 -7.08
N GLU A 130 15.14 -5.53 -5.80
CA GLU A 130 15.86 -6.59 -5.10
C GLU A 130 15.04 -7.90 -5.03
N ASP A 131 15.73 -9.04 -5.00
CA ASP A 131 15.09 -10.38 -5.03
C ASP A 131 14.09 -10.59 -3.87
N ASP A 132 14.40 -10.05 -2.69
CA ASP A 132 13.57 -10.14 -1.48
C ASP A 132 12.69 -8.90 -1.25
N GLY A 133 12.67 -7.96 -2.20
CA GLY A 133 11.90 -6.71 -2.11
C GLY A 133 10.41 -6.94 -1.87
N TYR A 134 9.82 -7.86 -2.63
CA TYR A 134 8.40 -8.21 -2.58
C TYR A 134 8.12 -9.45 -1.72
N LYS A 135 8.77 -9.55 -0.56
CA LYS A 135 8.64 -10.71 0.33
C LYS A 135 7.17 -10.98 0.68
N ASN A 136 6.77 -12.25 0.57
CA ASN A 136 5.42 -12.75 0.80
C ASN A 136 4.31 -12.11 -0.06
N CYS A 137 4.64 -11.27 -1.05
CA CYS A 137 3.64 -10.79 -2.00
C CYS A 137 3.07 -11.95 -2.82
N PRO A 138 1.75 -12.00 -3.03
CA PRO A 138 1.14 -12.89 -4.01
C PRO A 138 1.75 -12.66 -5.39
N GLU A 139 1.84 -13.72 -6.19
CA GLU A 139 2.52 -13.64 -7.48
C GLU A 139 1.86 -12.62 -8.44
N ALA A 140 0.53 -12.48 -8.37
CA ALA A 140 -0.19 -11.45 -9.12
C ALA A 140 0.23 -10.01 -8.74
N VAL A 141 0.57 -9.78 -7.47
CA VAL A 141 1.07 -8.49 -6.97
C VAL A 141 2.46 -8.21 -7.52
N LYS A 142 3.35 -9.22 -7.50
CA LYS A 142 4.71 -9.09 -8.05
C LYS A 142 4.69 -8.79 -9.56
N LEU A 143 3.89 -9.55 -10.32
CA LEU A 143 3.71 -9.31 -11.75
C LEU A 143 3.18 -7.90 -12.02
N ALA A 144 2.18 -7.47 -11.27
CA ALA A 144 1.62 -6.12 -11.39
C ALA A 144 2.62 -5.02 -11.04
N ALA A 145 3.55 -5.28 -10.11
CA ALA A 145 4.58 -4.33 -9.72
C ALA A 145 5.67 -4.14 -10.80
N VAL A 146 5.98 -5.19 -11.56
CA VAL A 146 6.93 -5.12 -12.69
C VAL A 146 6.32 -4.39 -13.90
N GLU A 147 4.99 -4.44 -14.06
CA GLU A 147 4.26 -3.84 -15.17
C GLU A 147 3.78 -2.40 -14.93
N ASP A 148 4.14 -1.78 -13.81
CA ASP A 148 3.66 -0.46 -13.40
C ASP A 148 4.76 0.43 -12.83
N ILE A 149 4.97 1.58 -13.48
CA ILE A 149 5.98 2.57 -13.13
C ILE A 149 5.62 3.32 -11.83
N PHE A 150 4.39 3.20 -11.31
CA PHE A 150 3.98 3.90 -10.07
C PHE A 150 3.35 2.99 -9.01
N GLY A 151 3.45 1.66 -9.17
CA GLY A 151 2.99 0.69 -8.18
C GLY A 151 1.46 0.62 -7.94
N ASN A 152 0.64 1.35 -8.70
CA ASN A 152 -0.81 1.39 -8.54
C ASN A 152 -1.48 0.03 -8.79
N LYS A 153 -1.10 -0.65 -9.87
CA LYS A 153 -1.57 -1.99 -10.19
C LYS A 153 -1.22 -2.97 -9.07
N ALA A 154 -0.02 -2.86 -8.51
CA ALA A 154 0.42 -3.70 -7.40
C ALA A 154 -0.45 -3.48 -6.15
N ILE A 155 -0.77 -2.22 -5.82
CA ILE A 155 -1.71 -1.88 -4.74
C ILE A 155 -3.11 -2.47 -5.00
N TYR A 156 -3.64 -2.37 -6.22
CA TYR A 156 -4.95 -2.93 -6.56
C TYR A 156 -4.96 -4.46 -6.52
N GLU A 157 -3.92 -5.13 -7.03
CA GLU A 157 -3.81 -6.58 -6.96
C GLU A 157 -3.64 -7.06 -5.51
N LEU A 158 -2.94 -6.29 -4.66
CA LEU A 158 -2.86 -6.58 -3.24
C LEU A 158 -4.24 -6.44 -2.58
N ALA A 159 -4.98 -5.36 -2.87
CA ALA A 159 -6.34 -5.19 -2.38
C ALA A 159 -7.25 -6.35 -2.79
N LYS A 160 -7.14 -6.80 -4.05
CA LYS A 160 -7.88 -7.98 -4.55
C LYS A 160 -7.44 -9.27 -3.86
N SER A 161 -6.16 -9.48 -3.60
CA SER A 161 -5.70 -10.69 -2.92
C SER A 161 -6.22 -10.76 -1.49
N LEU A 162 -6.28 -9.63 -0.78
CA LEU A 162 -6.93 -9.56 0.53
C LEU A 162 -8.40 -9.95 0.44
N ASP A 163 -9.11 -9.50 -0.61
CA ASP A 163 -10.50 -9.87 -0.84
C ASP A 163 -10.69 -11.33 -1.31
N SER A 164 -9.67 -11.93 -1.91
CA SER A 164 -9.70 -13.31 -2.42
C SER A 164 -9.31 -14.35 -1.36
N THR A 165 -8.75 -13.90 -0.24
CA THR A 165 -8.37 -14.79 0.86
C THR A 165 -9.62 -15.29 1.57
N SER A 166 -9.87 -16.59 1.49
CA SER A 166 -11.00 -17.25 2.17
C SER A 166 -10.95 -16.97 3.66
N GLN A 167 -12.08 -16.58 4.24
CA GLN A 167 -12.20 -16.48 5.69
C GLN A 167 -11.96 -17.88 6.29
N VAL A 168 -10.96 -18.00 7.17
CA VAL A 168 -11.06 -19.00 8.23
C VAL A 168 -12.18 -18.49 9.12
N GLN A 169 -13.38 -19.05 8.92
CA GLN A 169 -14.55 -18.76 9.73
C GLN A 169 -14.14 -18.94 11.20
N PRO A 170 -14.23 -17.90 12.07
CA PRO A 170 -14.01 -18.11 13.50
C PRO A 170 -15.03 -19.17 13.93
N GLY A 171 -14.51 -20.23 14.58
CA GLY A 171 -15.14 -21.53 14.72
C GLY A 171 -16.66 -21.48 14.89
N GLY A 172 -17.36 -22.21 14.01
CA GLY A 172 -18.75 -22.57 14.25
C GLY A 172 -18.90 -23.24 15.63
N PRO A 173 -20.09 -23.16 16.24
CA PRO A 173 -20.31 -23.68 17.58
C PRO A 173 -19.91 -25.17 17.63
N ALA A 174 -19.16 -25.54 18.67
CA ALA A 174 -18.78 -26.92 18.92
C ALA A 174 -20.05 -27.81 18.92
N PRO A 175 -20.01 -28.99 18.28
CA PRO A 175 -21.15 -29.90 18.28
C PRO A 175 -21.50 -30.31 19.71
N ILE A 176 -22.80 -30.29 20.00
CA ILE A 176 -23.44 -30.63 21.28
C ILE A 176 -23.32 -32.13 21.54
#